data_AF-A0A2I1D3Y4-F1
#
_entry.id   AF-A0A2I1D3Y4-F1
#
_cell.length_a   1.000
_cell.length_b   1.000
_cell.length_c   1.000
_cell.angle_alpha   90.00
_cell.angle_beta   90.00
_cell.angle_gamma   90.00
#
_symmetry.space_group_name_H-M   'P 1'
#
loop_
_entity.id
_entity.type
_entity.pdbx_description
1 polymer ?
#
loop_
_entity_poly.entity_id
_entity_poly.type
_entity_poly.pdbx_seq_one_letter_code
_entity_poly.pdbx_strand_id
1 'polypeptide(L)' 'MSSYWVHVDPDVFPNPDEFNPSRWIDSVDNPAQMKQMLQYFVPFGKGSRSCIGIQ' A
#
# COMPACT_ATOMS: atom_id res chain seq x y z
N MET A 1 5.41 12.26 -8.58
CA MET A 1 4.85 10.90 -8.50
C MET A 1 3.52 11.00 -7.77
N SER A 2 2.41 10.65 -8.41
CA SER A 2 1.09 10.68 -7.75
C SER A 2 0.96 9.46 -6.83
N SER A 3 0.41 9.63 -5.62
CA SER A 3 0.12 8.52 -4.71
C SER A 3 -0.82 7.51 -5.35
N TYR A 4 -1.79 7.98 -6.16
CA TYR A 4 -2.71 7.13 -6.90
C TYR A 4 -1.97 6.09 -7.76
N TRP A 5 -0.98 6.52 -8.55
CA TRP A 5 -0.22 5.62 -9.43
C TRP A 5 0.55 4.54 -8.67
N VAL A 6 0.97 4.83 -7.44
CA VAL A 6 1.63 3.84 -6.57
C VAL A 6 0.62 2.83 -6.02
N HIS A 7 -0.59 3.28 -5.71
CA HIS A 7 -1.64 2.41 -5.15
C HIS A 7 -2.34 1.53 -6.19
N VAL A 8 -2.25 1.89 -7.48
CA VAL A 8 -2.82 1.09 -8.57
C VAL A 8 -1.81 0.22 -9.32
N ASP A 9 -0.59 0.10 -8.79
CA ASP A 9 0.42 -0.78 -9.35
C ASP A 9 0.04 -2.26 -9.09
N PRO A 10 -0.29 -3.05 -10.13
CA PRO A 10 -0.72 -4.44 -9.96
C PRO A 10 0.41 -5.36 -9.47
N ASP A 11 1.68 -4.98 -9.63
CA ASP A 11 2.83 -5.76 -9.14
C ASP A 11 2.97 -5.64 -7.62
N VAL A 12 2.41 -4.58 -7.03
CA VAL A 12 2.38 -4.33 -5.58
C VAL A 12 1.02 -4.71 -4.98
N PHE A 13 -0.07 -4.30 -5.63
CA PHE A 13 -1.44 -4.48 -5.18
C PHE A 13 -2.23 -5.28 -6.21
N PRO A 14 -2.31 -6.61 -6.10
CA PRO A 14 -3.11 -7.43 -7.01
C PRO A 14 -4.57 -6.97 -7.02
N ASN A 15 -5.19 -6.98 -8.21
CA ASN A 15 -6.54 -6.45 -8.45
C ASN A 15 -6.73 -5.05 -7.80
N PRO A 16 -5.98 -4.03 -8.24
CA PRO A 16 -5.96 -2.72 -7.56
C PRO A 16 -7.29 -1.96 -7.65
N ASP A 17 -8.07 -2.22 -8.70
CA ASP A 17 -9.40 -1.60 -8.90
C ASP A 17 -10.50 -2.25 -8.05
N GLU A 18 -10.20 -3.36 -7.37
CA GLU A 18 -11.14 -4.07 -6.50
C GLU A 18 -10.97 -3.63 -5.03
N PHE A 19 -12.08 -3.22 -4.43
CA PHE A 19 -12.14 -3.01 -2.98
C PHE A 19 -12.09 -4.36 -2.25
N ASN A 20 -10.87 -4.82 -1.97
CA ASN A 20 -10.59 -6.06 -1.26
C ASN A 20 -9.85 -5.75 0.06
N PRO A 21 -10.56 -5.65 1.21
CA PRO A 21 -9.96 -5.50 2.53
C PRO A 21 -9.16 -6.72 2.98
N SER A 22 -9.57 -7.92 2.57
CA SER A 22 -8.92 -9.19 2.92
C SER A 22 -7.47 -9.26 2.44
N ARG A 23 -7.06 -8.48 1.44
CA ARG A 23 -5.67 -8.41 0.95
C ARG A 23 -4.62 -8.20 2.06
N TRP A 24 -4.97 -7.51 3.14
CA TRP A 24 -4.08 -7.25 4.29
C TRP A 24 -4.06 -8.39 5.30
N ILE A 25 -5.09 -9.24 5.30
CA ILE A 25 -5.21 -10.40 6.17
C ILE A 25 -4.56 -11.60 5.49
N ASP A 26 -4.88 -11.81 4.21
CA ASP A 26 -4.38 -12.93 3.41
C ASP A 26 -2.87 -12.85 3.18
N SER A 27 -2.30 -11.64 3.17
CA SER A 27 -0.85 -11.44 3.03
C SER A 27 -0.05 -11.73 4.32
N VAL A 28 -0.70 -12.06 5.44
CA VAL A 28 -0.01 -12.52 6.66
C VAL A 28 0.77 -13.81 6.40
N ASP A 29 0.22 -14.70 5.58
CA ASP A 29 0.86 -15.96 5.18
C ASP A 29 1.95 -15.76 4.11
N ASN A 30 2.08 -14.54 3.57
CA ASN A 30 3.13 -14.14 2.62
C ASN A 30 3.88 -12.87 3.08
N PRO A 31 4.87 -13.01 3.99
CA PRO A 31 5.57 -11.88 4.58
C PRO A 31 6.29 -10.98 3.57
N ALA A 32 6.75 -11.54 2.44
CA ALA A 32 7.42 -10.79 1.39
C ALA A 32 6.45 -9.83 0.68
N GLN A 33 5.26 -10.33 0.32
CA GLN A 33 4.19 -9.52 -0.29
C GLN A 33 3.69 -8.45 0.68
N MET A 34 3.44 -8.82 1.95
CA MET A 34 3.05 -7.87 3.00
C MET A 34 4.08 -6.73 3.12
N LYS A 35 5.38 -7.07 3.20
CA LYS A 35 6.44 -6.07 3.29
C LYS A 35 6.45 -5.12 2.09
N GLN A 36 6.26 -5.65 0.88
CA GLN A 36 6.20 -4.85 -0.33
C GLN A 36 5.00 -3.89 -0.31
N MET A 37 3.81 -4.39 -0.02
CA MET A 37 2.59 -3.56 0.09
C MET A 37 2.75 -2.44 1.13
N LEU A 38 3.28 -2.75 2.32
CA LEU A 38 3.52 -1.75 3.37
C LEU A 38 4.54 -0.68 2.95
N GLN A 39 5.56 -1.05 2.18
CA GLN A 39 6.58 -0.11 1.69
C GLN A 39 5.98 0.95 0.76
N TYR A 40 5.00 0.56 -0.06
CA TYR A 40 4.32 1.37 -1.07
C TYR A 40 2.96 1.92 -0.61
N PHE A 41 2.52 1.59 0.60
CA PHE A 41 1.33 2.16 1.20
C PHE A 41 1.59 3.59 1.72
N VAL A 42 1.38 4.58 0.84
CA VAL A 42 1.65 6.01 1.12
C VAL A 42 0.42 6.95 1.05
N PRO A 43 -0.73 6.62 1.68
CA PRO A 43 -1.94 7.46 1.60
C PRO A 43 -1.78 8.86 2.20
N PHE A 44 -0.85 9.01 3.14
CA PHE A 44 -0.57 10.25 3.84
C PHE A 44 0.82 10.80 3.51
N GLY A 45 1.41 10.39 2.39
CA GLY A 45 2.79 10.72 2.05
C GLY A 45 3.82 9.95 2.89
N LYS A 46 5.11 10.15 2.58
CA LYS A 46 6.24 9.45 3.22
C LYS A 46 7.43 10.39 3.36
N GLY A 47 8.27 10.17 4.37
CA GLY A 47 9.48 10.97 4.62
C GLY A 47 9.17 12.32 5.25
N SER A 48 10.03 13.32 5.01
CA SER A 48 9.93 14.65 5.65
C SER A 48 8.70 15.48 5.30
N ARG A 49 7.92 15.04 4.31
CA ARG A 49 6.69 15.70 3.85
C ARG A 49 5.44 14.82 4.04
N SER A 50 5.49 13.80 4.91
CA SER A 50 4.28 13.07 5.28
C SER A 50 3.31 13.96 6.06
N CYS A 51 2.03 13.64 6.02
CA CYS A 51 1.00 14.26 6.83
C CYS A 51 1.39 14.18 8.31
N ILE A 52 1.34 15.31 9.00
CA ILE A 52 1.62 15.38 10.44
C ILE A 52 0.55 14.70 11.31
N GLY A 53 -0.65 14.48 10.76
CA GLY A 53 -1.78 13.86 11.46
C GLY A 53 -1.91 12.34 11.31
N ILE A 54 -0.89 11.66 10.77
CA ILE A 54 -0.90 10.20 10.61
C ILE A 54 -0.54 9.45 11.92
N GLN A 55 -0.04 10.16 12.93
CA GLN A 55 0.47 9.56 14.16
C GLN A 55 -0.64 8.98 15.04
#